data_AF-A0A946BH00-F1
#
_entry.id   AF-A0A946BH00-F1
#
_cell.length_a   1.000
_cell.length_b   1.000
_cell.length_c   1.000
_cell.angle_alpha   90.00
_cell.angle_beta   90.00
_cell.angle_gamma   90.00
#
_symmetry.space_group_name_H-M   'P 1'
#
loop_
_entity.id
_entity.type
_entity.pdbx_description
1 polymer ?
#
loop_
_entity_poly.entity_id
_entity_poly.type
_entity_poly.pdbx_seq_one_letter_code
_entity_poly.pdbx_strand_id
1 'polypeptide(L)'
;MILQDNKISIDQDLECNGKFIALRKLGIRSSFLFVNFFLIITAYYQLKPASRSLFLEAMGARQLPWVWILTALATVIFVGFYHQMVRRYARINVVLVTCLVISVLLILYRFVLNSPGPAVVIGFYVLVDIIGVVLVEQFWSLANAIYTTREGKSWYGFVGTGGLVGGVAGGSISALLVSHTALETKDLLLTASVTILIIAFLTWTMGRLGIYCESANVTKMRSTRHNSLGKLLENRYLVLMGGILLLAQLVSPLVEYQFLNTIEEAFLDTEARTAYLSAFFSVMSLVSIGINLGITPLVHKKFGTITGLLVQPVMISCCSLFFMMIPTSFLISATKISDRSLSYSINRASKELLYVPIDPVLIYQAKAWLDMLGYRLFKVFGSFIILLVTRWLPVSMGIVQLSWLAILFSCIWVFLVMVLRQEYREMVKNED
;
A
#
# COMPACT_ATOMS: atom_id res chain seq x y z
N MET A 1 43.90 7.99 0.64
CA MET A 1 42.47 7.72 0.38
C MET A 1 41.63 7.75 1.66
N ILE A 2 41.96 6.96 2.70
CA ILE A 2 41.19 6.92 3.98
C ILE A 2 41.17 8.25 4.75
N LEU A 3 42.25 9.04 4.71
CA LEU A 3 42.33 10.35 5.38
C LEU A 3 41.58 11.48 4.65
N GLN A 4 41.23 11.28 3.37
CA GLN A 4 40.55 12.27 2.54
C GLN A 4 39.02 12.13 2.66
N ASP A 5 38.53 10.89 2.79
CA ASP A 5 37.12 10.61 3.14
C ASP A 5 36.74 11.11 4.53
N ASN A 6 37.66 11.03 5.51
CA ASN A 6 37.40 11.46 6.87
C ASN A 6 37.32 13.00 7.00
N LYS A 7 37.98 13.74 6.10
CA LYS A 7 37.92 15.21 6.06
C LYS A 7 36.62 15.71 5.40
N ILE A 8 36.16 15.00 4.36
CA ILE A 8 34.87 15.26 3.69
C ILE A 8 33.69 14.99 4.64
N SER A 9 33.75 13.92 5.45
CA SER A 9 32.69 13.65 6.44
C SER A 9 32.66 14.67 7.57
N ILE A 10 33.82 15.14 8.04
CA ILE A 10 33.90 16.16 9.10
C ILE A 10 33.45 17.54 8.59
N ASP A 11 33.81 17.92 7.37
CA ASP A 11 33.33 19.18 6.76
C ASP A 11 31.82 19.13 6.43
N GLN A 12 31.28 17.97 6.03
CA GLN A 12 29.82 17.78 5.86
C GLN A 12 29.06 17.87 7.19
N ASP A 13 29.62 17.32 8.28
CA ASP A 13 29.04 17.44 9.62
C ASP A 13 29.08 18.89 10.14
N LEU A 14 30.12 19.66 9.80
CA LEU A 14 30.24 21.09 10.15
C LEU A 14 29.34 22.00 9.29
N GLU A 15 29.20 21.75 7.98
CA GLU A 15 28.23 22.46 7.13
C GLU A 15 26.78 22.18 7.53
N CYS A 16 26.49 20.96 8.03
CA CYS A 16 25.18 20.57 8.55
C CYS A 16 24.84 21.26 9.89
N ASN A 17 25.84 21.64 10.69
CA ASN A 17 25.62 22.16 12.05
C ASN A 17 25.29 23.67 12.11
N GLY A 18 25.68 24.44 11.10
CA GLY A 18 25.70 25.91 11.19
C GLY A 18 24.43 26.64 10.73
N LYS A 19 23.59 26.08 9.86
CA LYS A 19 22.69 26.95 9.05
C LYS A 19 21.27 27.17 9.54
N PHE A 20 20.55 26.25 10.19
CA PHE A 20 19.16 26.54 10.61
C PHE A 20 18.68 25.75 11.84
N ILE A 21 19.08 26.18 13.04
CA ILE A 21 18.63 25.63 14.33
C ILE A 21 17.11 25.78 14.52
N ALA A 22 16.49 26.84 14.01
CA ALA A 22 15.06 27.13 14.17
C ALA A 22 14.13 26.10 13.47
N LEU A 23 14.57 25.49 12.37
CA LEU A 23 13.81 24.49 11.60
C LEU A 23 13.98 23.05 12.13
N ARG A 24 14.81 22.85 13.15
CA ARG A 24 14.96 21.56 13.86
C ARG A 24 13.89 21.34 14.92
N LYS A 25 12.96 22.29 15.13
CA LYS A 25 11.77 22.05 15.96
C LYS A 25 11.01 20.84 15.41
N LEU A 26 10.94 19.80 16.22
CA LEU A 26 10.40 18.47 15.91
C LEU A 26 8.99 18.53 15.25
N GLY A 27 8.19 19.56 15.58
CA GLY A 27 6.87 19.79 14.98
C GLY A 27 6.87 20.23 13.53
N ILE A 28 7.80 21.09 13.11
CA ILE A 28 7.82 21.63 11.74
C ILE A 28 8.20 20.51 10.76
N ARG A 29 9.24 19.73 11.06
CA ARG A 29 9.68 18.59 10.23
C ARG A 29 8.57 17.57 10.00
N SER A 30 7.85 17.24 11.06
CA SER A 30 6.77 16.25 11.01
C SER A 30 5.56 16.76 10.23
N SER A 31 5.29 18.07 10.27
CA SER A 31 4.26 18.71 9.44
C SER A 31 4.62 18.65 7.95
N PHE A 32 5.87 18.94 7.57
CA PHE A 32 6.33 18.79 6.19
C PHE A 32 6.19 17.36 5.67
N LEU A 33 6.57 16.36 6.49
CA LEU A 33 6.41 14.95 6.13
C LEU A 33 4.95 14.51 6.05
N PHE A 34 4.10 15.03 6.93
CA PHE A 34 2.65 14.82 6.85
C PHE A 34 2.10 15.34 5.52
N VAL A 35 2.42 16.58 5.15
CA VAL A 35 1.97 17.18 3.87
C VAL A 35 2.52 16.42 2.68
N ASN A 36 3.80 16.02 2.73
CA ASN A 36 4.42 15.25 1.66
C ASN A 36 3.72 13.88 1.46
N PHE A 37 3.51 13.13 2.54
CA PHE A 37 2.82 11.84 2.47
C PHE A 37 1.35 11.96 2.07
N PHE A 38 0.67 13.01 2.57
CA PHE A 38 -0.68 13.38 2.15
C PHE A 38 -0.76 13.57 0.63
N LEU A 39 0.11 14.41 0.07
CA LEU A 39 0.14 14.68 -1.37
C LEU A 39 0.48 13.43 -2.20
N ILE A 40 1.41 12.60 -1.73
CA ILE A 40 1.76 11.33 -2.39
C ILE A 40 0.53 10.43 -2.53
N ILE A 41 -0.21 10.24 -1.43
CA ILE A 41 -1.40 9.39 -1.46
C ILE A 41 -2.53 10.05 -2.26
N THR A 42 -2.69 11.38 -2.20
CA THR A 42 -3.64 12.12 -3.04
C THR A 42 -3.38 11.91 -4.52
N ALA A 43 -2.12 12.06 -4.98
CA ALA A 43 -1.76 11.83 -6.38
C ALA A 43 -2.00 10.37 -6.81
N TYR A 44 -1.66 9.40 -5.96
CA TYR A 44 -1.91 8.00 -6.26
C TYR A 44 -3.42 7.67 -6.35
N TYR A 45 -4.24 8.23 -5.45
CA TYR A 45 -5.69 8.04 -5.46
C TYR A 45 -6.41 8.82 -6.56
N GLN A 46 -5.73 9.75 -7.26
CA GLN A 46 -6.20 10.32 -8.53
C GLN A 46 -5.93 9.36 -9.70
N LEU A 47 -4.73 8.80 -9.76
CA LEU A 47 -4.31 7.93 -10.87
C LEU A 47 -4.97 6.54 -10.83
N LYS A 48 -5.20 6.00 -9.63
CA LYS A 48 -5.71 4.64 -9.45
C LYS A 48 -7.11 4.43 -10.04
N PRO A 49 -8.14 5.25 -9.74
CA PRO A 49 -9.46 5.16 -10.39
C PRO A 49 -9.35 5.25 -11.92
N ALA A 50 -8.60 6.24 -12.42
CA ALA A 50 -8.45 6.46 -13.86
C ALA A 50 -7.82 5.25 -14.57
N SER A 51 -6.77 4.66 -13.99
CA SER A 51 -6.13 3.48 -14.57
C SER A 51 -7.03 2.25 -14.56
N ARG A 52 -7.85 2.06 -13.51
CA ARG A 52 -8.83 0.97 -13.46
C ARG A 52 -9.94 1.19 -14.50
N SER A 53 -10.50 2.38 -14.61
CA SER A 53 -11.59 2.65 -15.55
C SER A 53 -11.17 2.48 -17.00
N LEU A 54 -10.04 3.07 -17.40
CA LEU A 54 -9.50 2.95 -18.76
C LEU A 54 -9.13 1.50 -19.11
N PHE A 55 -8.62 0.75 -18.13
CA PHE A 55 -8.35 -0.68 -18.31
C PHE A 55 -9.61 -1.51 -18.53
N LEU A 56 -10.65 -1.26 -17.74
CA LEU A 56 -11.93 -1.94 -17.88
C LEU A 56 -12.60 -1.60 -19.23
N GLU A 57 -12.48 -0.37 -19.70
CA GLU A 57 -13.01 0.03 -21.01
C GLU A 57 -12.31 -0.70 -22.18
N ALA A 58 -10.98 -0.76 -22.18
CA ALA A 58 -10.23 -1.28 -23.32
C ALA A 58 -10.03 -2.80 -23.31
N MET A 59 -9.86 -3.42 -22.13
CA MET A 59 -9.47 -4.83 -21.99
C MET A 59 -10.51 -5.69 -21.28
N GLY A 60 -11.39 -5.06 -20.49
CA GLY A 60 -12.39 -5.69 -19.63
C GLY A 60 -11.82 -6.37 -18.37
N ALA A 61 -12.68 -6.62 -17.38
CA ALA A 61 -12.27 -7.16 -16.08
C ALA A 61 -11.70 -8.57 -16.18
N ARG A 62 -12.08 -9.35 -17.20
CA ARG A 62 -11.58 -10.72 -17.43
C ARG A 62 -10.05 -10.79 -17.56
N GLN A 63 -9.41 -9.69 -17.95
CA GLN A 63 -7.96 -9.61 -18.11
C GLN A 63 -7.21 -9.11 -16.86
N LEU A 64 -7.92 -8.71 -15.79
CA LEU A 64 -7.32 -8.22 -14.55
C LEU A 64 -6.30 -9.20 -13.94
N PRO A 65 -6.54 -10.53 -13.87
CA PRO A 65 -5.58 -11.45 -13.27
C PRO A 65 -4.24 -11.44 -14.01
N TRP A 66 -4.26 -11.38 -15.35
CA TRP A 66 -3.04 -11.31 -16.16
C TRP A 66 -2.26 -10.03 -15.89
N VAL A 67 -2.95 -8.88 -15.82
CA VAL A 67 -2.28 -7.62 -15.54
C VAL A 67 -1.77 -7.54 -14.11
N TRP A 68 -2.44 -8.13 -13.12
CA TRP A 68 -1.89 -8.22 -11.76
C TRP A 68 -0.62 -9.07 -11.69
N ILE A 69 -0.54 -10.17 -12.44
CA ILE A 69 0.69 -10.96 -12.56
C ILE A 69 1.80 -10.13 -13.20
N LEU A 70 1.50 -9.44 -14.30
CA LEU A 70 2.44 -8.57 -14.99
C LEU A 70 2.93 -7.44 -14.07
N THR A 71 2.04 -6.76 -13.35
CA THR A 71 2.38 -5.71 -12.39
C THR A 71 3.29 -6.25 -11.28
N ALA A 72 3.02 -7.44 -10.75
CA ALA A 72 3.83 -8.04 -9.71
C ALA A 72 5.27 -8.27 -10.19
N LEU A 73 5.44 -8.85 -11.39
CA LEU A 73 6.75 -9.07 -12.02
C LEU A 73 7.46 -7.74 -12.32
N ALA A 74 6.78 -6.81 -12.98
CA ALA A 74 7.32 -5.51 -13.35
C ALA A 74 7.79 -4.72 -12.12
N THR A 75 7.02 -4.76 -11.03
CA THR A 75 7.41 -4.04 -9.81
C THR A 75 8.60 -4.68 -9.11
N VAL A 76 8.75 -6.02 -9.11
CA VAL A 76 9.93 -6.69 -8.56
C VAL A 76 11.20 -6.25 -9.31
N ILE A 77 11.13 -6.23 -10.64
CA ILE A 77 12.22 -5.77 -11.50
C ILE A 77 12.54 -4.30 -11.20
N PHE A 78 11.51 -3.45 -11.14
CA PHE A 78 11.67 -2.02 -10.87
C PHE A 78 12.29 -1.74 -9.49
N VAL A 79 11.83 -2.42 -8.43
CA VAL A 79 12.38 -2.27 -7.08
C VAL A 79 13.85 -2.70 -7.02
N GLY A 80 14.22 -3.76 -7.76
CA GLY A 80 15.61 -4.18 -7.91
C GLY A 80 16.49 -3.07 -8.53
N PHE A 81 16.01 -2.47 -9.62
CA PHE A 81 16.68 -1.34 -10.28
C PHE A 81 16.76 -0.10 -9.37
N TYR A 82 15.65 0.24 -8.69
CA TYR A 82 15.58 1.37 -7.76
C TYR A 82 16.60 1.22 -6.62
N HIS A 83 16.72 0.03 -6.03
CA HIS A 83 17.73 -0.25 -5.00
C HIS A 83 19.16 -0.06 -5.50
N GLN A 84 19.44 -0.36 -6.77
CA GLN A 84 20.76 -0.11 -7.35
C GLN A 84 21.05 1.39 -7.50
N MET A 85 20.05 2.18 -7.87
CA MET A 85 20.18 3.64 -7.99
C MET A 85 20.40 4.33 -6.66
N VAL A 86 19.64 3.93 -5.62
CA VAL A 86 19.79 4.47 -4.25
C VAL A 86 21.17 4.15 -3.65
N ARG A 87 21.85 3.10 -4.10
CA ARG A 87 23.22 2.79 -3.66
C ARG A 87 24.30 3.65 -4.32
N ARG A 88 24.00 4.26 -5.47
CA ARG A 88 24.97 5.04 -6.27
C ARG A 88 24.79 6.54 -6.13
N TYR A 89 23.57 7.00 -5.86
CA TYR A 89 23.22 8.42 -5.81
C TYR A 89 22.60 8.78 -4.46
N ALA A 90 22.74 10.04 -4.06
CA ALA A 90 22.08 10.57 -2.87
C ALA A 90 20.55 10.37 -2.97
N ARG A 91 19.91 9.92 -1.88
CA ARG A 91 18.48 9.54 -1.87
C ARG A 91 17.59 10.66 -2.39
N ILE A 92 17.86 11.89 -1.97
CA ILE A 92 17.07 13.07 -2.36
C ILE A 92 17.10 13.30 -3.88
N ASN A 93 18.25 13.11 -4.53
CA ASN A 93 18.38 13.28 -5.98
C ASN A 93 17.61 12.18 -6.72
N VAL A 94 17.66 10.95 -6.21
CA VAL A 94 16.86 9.85 -6.79
C VAL A 94 15.38 10.17 -6.72
N VAL A 95 14.87 10.64 -5.57
CA VAL A 95 13.46 11.03 -5.41
C VAL A 95 13.08 12.13 -6.39
N LEU A 96 13.84 13.22 -6.46
CA LEU A 96 13.56 14.35 -7.35
C LEU A 96 13.53 13.93 -8.82
N VAL A 97 14.53 13.17 -9.28
CA VAL A 97 14.58 12.68 -10.66
C VAL A 97 13.40 11.77 -10.95
N THR A 98 13.04 10.87 -10.04
CA THR A 98 11.90 9.98 -10.25
C THR A 98 10.56 10.72 -10.29
N CYS A 99 10.35 11.73 -9.44
CA CYS A 99 9.14 12.55 -9.49
C CYS A 99 9.03 13.28 -10.84
N LEU A 100 10.14 13.87 -11.33
CA LEU A 100 10.17 14.53 -12.63
C LEU A 100 9.87 13.56 -13.78
N VAL A 101 10.51 12.39 -13.77
CA VAL A 101 10.27 11.34 -14.78
C VAL A 101 8.81 10.88 -14.76
N ILE A 102 8.24 10.64 -13.57
CA ILE A 102 6.83 10.26 -13.43
C ILE A 102 5.92 11.37 -13.97
N SER A 103 6.14 12.63 -13.60
CA SER A 103 5.34 13.76 -14.10
C SER A 103 5.38 13.88 -15.62
N VAL A 104 6.56 13.73 -16.24
CA VAL A 104 6.71 13.74 -17.71
C VAL A 104 5.99 12.53 -18.33
N LEU A 105 6.14 11.34 -17.77
CA LEU A 105 5.47 10.14 -18.26
C LEU A 105 3.94 10.27 -18.19
N LEU A 106 3.38 10.85 -17.12
CA LEU A 106 1.94 11.08 -17.00
C LEU A 106 1.43 12.06 -18.06
N ILE A 107 2.19 13.12 -18.35
CA ILE A 107 1.86 14.07 -19.43
C ILE A 107 1.90 13.37 -20.79
N LEU A 108 2.92 12.55 -21.06
CA LEU A 108 3.00 11.78 -22.30
C LEU A 108 1.82 10.79 -22.44
N TYR A 109 1.50 10.07 -21.36
CA TYR A 109 0.36 9.15 -21.34
C TYR A 109 -0.97 9.85 -21.62
N ARG A 110 -1.17 11.09 -21.15
CA ARG A 110 -2.38 11.88 -21.48
C ARG A 110 -2.59 12.02 -22.99
N PHE A 111 -1.52 12.23 -23.77
CA PHE A 111 -1.62 12.36 -25.23
C PHE A 111 -1.76 11.01 -25.92
N VAL A 112 -1.01 9.99 -25.49
CA VAL A 112 -1.05 8.65 -26.10
C VAL A 112 -2.40 7.96 -25.86
N LEU A 113 -3.08 8.25 -24.75
CA LEU A 113 -4.41 7.71 -24.43
C LEU A 113 -5.54 8.29 -25.30
N ASN A 114 -5.27 9.22 -26.22
CA ASN A 114 -6.24 9.64 -27.24
C ASN A 114 -6.43 8.58 -28.33
N SER A 115 -5.46 7.67 -28.52
CA SER A 115 -5.57 6.52 -29.42
C SER A 115 -5.16 5.24 -28.68
N PRO A 116 -6.02 4.74 -27.77
CA PRO A 116 -5.63 3.70 -26.83
C PRO A 116 -5.48 2.34 -27.52
N GLY A 117 -4.23 1.93 -27.75
CA GLY A 117 -3.90 0.54 -28.05
C GLY A 117 -3.92 -0.33 -26.78
N PRO A 118 -4.21 -1.65 -26.86
CA PRO A 118 -4.19 -2.57 -25.72
C PRO A 118 -2.91 -2.49 -24.87
N ALA A 119 -1.76 -2.40 -25.53
CA ALA A 119 -0.45 -2.32 -24.87
C ALA A 119 -0.28 -1.01 -24.07
N VAL A 120 -0.83 0.11 -24.55
CA VAL A 120 -0.76 1.40 -23.87
C VAL A 120 -1.53 1.33 -22.55
N VAL A 121 -2.74 0.79 -22.57
CA VAL A 121 -3.61 0.71 -21.40
C VAL A 121 -3.06 -0.26 -20.35
N ILE A 122 -2.55 -1.42 -20.77
CA ILE A 122 -1.83 -2.34 -19.88
C ILE A 122 -0.60 -1.65 -19.27
N GLY A 123 0.20 -0.98 -20.09
CA GLY A 123 1.39 -0.25 -19.63
C GLY A 123 1.04 0.85 -18.63
N PHE A 124 -0.05 1.59 -18.87
CA PHE A 124 -0.52 2.63 -17.96
C PHE A 124 -0.95 2.05 -16.61
N TYR A 125 -1.69 0.95 -16.62
CA TYR A 125 -2.11 0.26 -15.40
C TYR A 125 -0.91 -0.19 -14.56
N VAL A 126 0.07 -0.83 -15.20
CA VAL A 126 1.31 -1.27 -14.54
C VAL A 126 2.09 -0.07 -14.02
N LEU A 127 2.19 1.01 -14.80
CA LEU A 127 2.86 2.25 -14.40
C LEU A 127 2.22 2.84 -13.14
N VAL A 128 0.89 2.95 -13.07
CA VAL A 128 0.20 3.51 -11.89
C VAL A 128 0.40 2.66 -10.63
N ASP A 129 0.36 1.33 -10.75
CA ASP A 129 0.65 0.44 -9.62
C ASP A 129 2.13 0.58 -9.16
N ILE A 130 3.08 0.76 -10.10
CA ILE A 130 4.49 1.03 -9.77
C ILE A 130 4.64 2.40 -9.09
N ILE A 131 4.01 3.46 -9.60
CA ILE A 131 4.03 4.81 -9.00
C ILE A 131 3.58 4.74 -7.54
N GLY A 132 2.47 4.04 -7.25
CA GLY A 132 1.96 3.88 -5.90
C GLY A 132 2.93 3.21 -4.93
N VAL A 133 3.70 2.22 -5.39
CA VAL A 133 4.74 1.57 -4.58
C VAL A 133 5.94 2.49 -4.41
N VAL A 134 6.44 3.06 -5.50
CA VAL A 134 7.71 3.78 -5.53
C VAL A 134 7.66 5.07 -4.72
N LEU A 135 6.59 5.87 -4.86
CA LEU A 135 6.46 7.12 -4.10
C LEU A 135 6.36 6.87 -2.59
N VAL A 136 5.67 5.80 -2.18
CA VAL A 136 5.53 5.42 -0.76
C VAL A 136 6.87 4.90 -0.20
N GLU A 137 7.57 4.04 -0.95
CA GLU A 137 8.90 3.54 -0.55
C GLU A 137 9.93 4.67 -0.46
N GLN A 138 9.90 5.61 -1.41
CA GLN A 138 10.73 6.81 -1.38
C GLN A 138 10.49 7.64 -0.14
N PHE A 139 9.22 7.88 0.18
CA PHE A 139 8.82 8.61 1.37
C PHE A 139 9.37 7.95 2.64
N TRP A 140 9.16 6.64 2.82
CA TRP A 140 9.64 5.95 4.02
C TRP A 140 11.16 5.83 4.07
N SER A 141 11.83 5.61 2.92
CA SER A 141 13.29 5.60 2.83
C SER A 141 13.90 6.94 3.26
N LEU A 142 13.22 8.02 2.91
CA LEU A 142 13.61 9.39 3.21
C LEU A 142 13.30 9.75 4.67
N ALA A 143 12.11 9.41 5.19
CA ALA A 143 11.73 9.60 6.58
C ALA A 143 12.65 8.86 7.56
N ASN A 144 13.00 7.61 7.23
CA ASN A 144 13.94 6.79 8.01
C ASN A 144 15.37 7.36 8.04
N ALA A 145 15.72 8.27 7.13
CA ALA A 145 17.03 8.92 7.13
C ALA A 145 17.08 10.16 8.04
N ILE A 146 15.93 10.75 8.40
CA ILE A 146 15.86 11.99 9.21
C ILE A 146 15.71 11.68 10.69
N TYR A 147 14.91 10.68 11.05
CA TYR A 147 14.58 10.39 12.45
C TYR A 147 15.43 9.27 13.01
N THR A 148 15.89 9.48 14.24
CA THR A 148 16.44 8.40 15.05
C THR A 148 15.31 7.47 15.53
N THR A 149 15.61 6.19 15.77
CA THR A 149 14.65 5.18 16.24
C THR A 149 13.87 5.60 17.50
N ARG A 150 14.45 6.47 18.33
CA ARG A 150 13.85 6.97 19.57
C ARG A 150 12.85 8.11 19.34
N GLU A 151 13.07 8.96 18.34
CA GLU A 151 12.14 10.04 17.94
C GLU A 151 10.96 9.52 17.10
N GLY A 152 11.15 8.41 16.36
CA GLY A 152 10.11 7.86 15.49
C GLY A 152 8.82 7.42 16.20
N LYS A 153 8.89 7.02 17.48
CA LYS A 153 7.72 6.46 18.19
C LYS A 153 6.53 7.41 18.30
N SER A 154 6.74 8.73 18.38
CA SER A 154 5.64 9.70 18.52
C SER A 154 5.13 10.28 17.20
N TRP A 155 5.97 10.35 16.16
CA TRP A 155 5.62 11.06 14.91
C TRP A 155 5.19 10.15 13.77
N TYR A 156 5.60 8.87 13.75
CA TYR A 156 5.19 7.94 12.69
C TYR A 156 3.66 7.75 12.65
N GLY A 157 3.01 7.77 13.83
CA GLY A 157 1.55 7.74 13.92
C GLY A 157 0.90 8.96 13.27
N PHE A 158 1.37 10.16 13.62
CA PHE A 158 0.88 11.42 13.06
C PHE A 158 1.12 11.52 11.55
N VAL A 159 2.33 11.23 11.08
CA VAL A 159 2.65 11.23 9.65
C VAL A 159 1.82 10.19 8.89
N GLY A 160 1.61 9.01 9.50
CA GLY A 160 0.79 7.94 8.93
C GLY A 160 -0.67 8.33 8.71
N THR A 161 -1.26 9.22 9.53
CA THR A 161 -2.63 9.72 9.29
C THR A 161 -2.72 10.57 8.04
N GLY A 162 -1.63 11.21 7.62
CA GLY A 162 -1.55 11.97 6.36
C GLY A 162 -1.91 11.12 5.15
N GLY A 163 -1.56 9.83 5.15
CA GLY A 163 -1.93 8.92 4.07
C GLY A 163 -3.43 8.61 4.02
N LEU A 164 -4.08 8.45 5.18
CA LEU A 164 -5.53 8.21 5.22
C LEU A 164 -6.31 9.45 4.73
N VAL A 165 -5.95 10.64 5.24
CA VAL A 165 -6.56 11.91 4.83
C VAL A 165 -6.26 12.19 3.34
N GLY A 166 -5.05 11.87 2.88
CA GLY A 166 -4.65 12.00 1.47
C GLY A 166 -5.47 11.12 0.55
N GLY A 167 -5.86 9.92 1.00
CA GLY A 167 -6.76 9.03 0.25
C GLY A 167 -8.19 9.56 0.15
N VAL A 168 -8.71 10.17 1.22
CA VAL A 168 -10.02 10.87 1.19
C VAL A 168 -9.95 12.04 0.21
N ALA A 169 -8.95 12.91 0.35
CA ALA A 169 -8.78 14.07 -0.52
C ALA A 169 -8.57 13.67 -1.99
N GLY A 170 -7.71 12.69 -2.27
CA GLY A 170 -7.44 12.21 -3.63
C GLY A 170 -8.69 11.66 -4.31
N GLY A 171 -9.43 10.79 -3.64
CA GLY A 171 -10.68 10.24 -4.18
C GLY A 171 -11.76 11.31 -4.35
N SER A 172 -11.96 12.18 -3.36
CA SER A 172 -12.99 13.24 -3.43
C SER A 172 -12.68 14.29 -4.49
N ILE A 173 -11.44 14.78 -4.57
CA ILE A 173 -11.02 15.74 -5.61
C ILE A 173 -11.21 15.12 -6.99
N SER A 174 -10.82 13.86 -7.17
CA SER A 174 -10.99 13.17 -8.45
C SER A 174 -12.45 13.02 -8.85
N ALA A 175 -13.30 12.59 -7.91
CA ALA A 175 -14.73 12.44 -8.16
C ALA A 175 -15.36 13.78 -8.53
N LEU A 176 -15.05 14.86 -7.78
CA LEU A 176 -15.57 16.19 -8.04
C LEU A 176 -15.13 16.74 -9.40
N LEU A 177 -13.86 16.54 -9.78
CA LEU A 177 -13.33 16.98 -11.07
C LEU A 177 -14.08 16.28 -12.21
N VAL A 178 -14.21 14.95 -12.17
CA VAL A 178 -14.88 14.22 -13.25
C VAL A 178 -16.40 14.46 -13.29
N SER A 179 -17.06 14.65 -12.13
CA SER A 179 -18.51 14.78 -12.09
C SER A 179 -19.04 16.20 -12.29
N HIS A 180 -18.27 17.23 -11.94
CA HIS A 180 -18.72 18.64 -11.95
C HIS A 180 -17.96 19.53 -12.93
N THR A 181 -16.92 19.03 -13.58
CA THR A 181 -16.19 19.80 -14.60
C THR A 181 -16.19 19.05 -15.93
N ALA A 182 -15.84 19.74 -17.01
CA ALA A 182 -15.71 19.14 -18.34
C ALA A 182 -14.41 18.31 -18.50
N LEU A 183 -13.76 17.93 -17.40
CA LEU A 183 -12.52 17.16 -17.41
C LEU A 183 -12.82 15.68 -17.62
N GLU A 184 -12.13 15.06 -18.58
CA GLU A 184 -12.24 13.63 -18.85
C GLU A 184 -11.43 12.82 -17.84
N THR A 185 -11.66 11.50 -17.81
CA THR A 185 -10.86 10.54 -17.02
C THR A 185 -9.36 10.70 -17.25
N LYS A 186 -8.97 11.06 -18.48
CA LYS A 186 -7.57 11.23 -18.90
C LYS A 186 -6.94 12.48 -18.28
N ASP A 187 -7.71 13.53 -18.01
CA ASP A 187 -7.20 14.80 -17.48
C ASP A 187 -6.76 14.70 -16.02
N LEU A 188 -7.23 13.68 -15.28
CA LEU A 188 -6.72 13.34 -13.95
C LEU A 188 -5.21 13.07 -13.93
N LEU A 189 -4.63 12.64 -15.06
CA LEU A 189 -3.18 12.44 -15.15
C LEU A 189 -2.43 13.77 -15.04
N LEU A 190 -3.00 14.86 -15.55
CA LEU A 190 -2.41 16.20 -15.48
C LEU A 190 -2.48 16.75 -14.05
N THR A 191 -3.62 16.60 -13.37
CA THR A 191 -3.77 17.05 -11.98
C THR A 191 -2.86 16.24 -11.03
N ALA A 192 -2.71 14.94 -11.27
CA ALA A 192 -1.75 14.10 -10.56
C ALA A 192 -0.30 14.52 -10.85
N SER A 193 0.03 14.84 -12.10
CA SER A 193 1.37 15.31 -12.49
C SER A 193 1.73 16.61 -11.79
N VAL A 194 0.80 17.58 -11.72
CA VAL A 194 0.98 18.83 -10.96
C VAL A 194 1.19 18.54 -9.48
N THR A 195 0.38 17.65 -8.90
CA THR A 195 0.53 17.24 -7.49
C THR A 195 1.91 16.63 -7.22
N ILE A 196 2.44 15.81 -8.14
CA ILE A 196 3.78 15.21 -8.06
C ILE A 196 4.89 16.25 -8.21
N LEU A 197 4.71 17.27 -9.05
CA LEU A 197 5.66 18.39 -9.14
C LEU A 197 5.69 19.21 -7.85
N ILE A 198 4.55 19.42 -7.19
CA ILE A 198 4.50 20.05 -5.87
C ILE A 198 5.26 19.21 -4.82
N ILE A 199 5.13 17.88 -4.87
CA ILE A 199 5.90 16.96 -4.00
C ILE A 199 7.41 17.09 -4.26
N ALA A 200 7.82 17.16 -5.53
CA ALA A 200 9.22 17.35 -5.91
C ALA A 200 9.75 18.69 -5.39
N PHE A 201 8.99 19.77 -5.56
CA PHE A 201 9.32 21.09 -5.04
C PHE A 201 9.44 21.09 -3.51
N LEU A 202 8.49 20.46 -2.80
CA LEU A 202 8.52 20.34 -1.35
C LEU A 202 9.75 19.55 -0.88
N THR A 203 10.06 18.44 -1.55
CA THR A 203 11.25 17.63 -1.25
C THR A 203 12.54 18.41 -1.51
N TRP A 204 12.61 19.16 -2.60
CA TRP A 204 13.76 19.99 -2.95
C TRP A 204 13.99 21.11 -1.94
N THR A 205 12.92 21.82 -1.54
CA THR A 205 12.99 22.86 -0.50
C THR A 205 13.47 22.29 0.84
N MET A 206 12.98 21.12 1.25
CA MET A 206 13.48 20.45 2.46
C MET A 206 14.98 20.11 2.37
N GLY A 207 15.45 19.70 1.19
CA GLY A 207 16.87 19.46 0.92
C GLY A 207 17.71 20.72 1.03
N ARG A 208 17.27 21.82 0.40
CA ARG A 208 17.97 23.12 0.41
C ARG A 208 18.03 23.74 1.81
N LEU A 209 17.03 23.49 2.64
CA LEU A 209 16.95 23.97 4.03
C LEU A 209 17.83 23.17 5.02
N GLY A 210 18.57 22.15 4.57
CA GLY A 210 19.43 21.34 5.44
C GLY A 210 18.66 20.51 6.47
N ILE A 211 17.37 20.27 6.22
CA ILE A 211 16.52 19.42 7.08
C ILE A 211 16.94 17.95 6.95
N TYR A 212 17.52 17.60 5.80
CA TYR A 212 18.10 16.30 5.48
C TYR A 212 19.62 16.33 5.66
N CYS A 213 20.11 15.68 6.71
CA CYS A 213 21.50 15.21 6.75
C CYS A 213 21.45 13.69 6.78
N GLU A 214 21.93 13.06 5.71
CA GLU A 214 21.95 11.61 5.59
C GLU A 214 22.99 11.07 6.58
N SER A 215 22.54 10.50 7.70
CA SER A 215 23.47 9.85 8.62
C SER A 215 24.13 8.66 7.91
N ALA A 216 25.44 8.75 7.71
CA ALA A 216 26.26 7.73 7.03
C ALA A 216 26.17 6.32 7.67
N ASN A 217 25.59 6.20 8.86
CA ASN A 217 25.51 4.95 9.62
C ASN A 217 24.30 4.06 9.30
N VAL A 218 23.30 4.53 8.53
CA VAL A 218 22.09 3.72 8.24
C VAL A 218 22.36 2.62 7.19
N THR A 219 23.47 2.69 6.47
CA THR A 219 23.82 1.77 5.37
C THR A 219 24.38 0.41 5.86
N LYS A 220 24.79 0.28 7.13
CA LYS A 220 25.45 -0.94 7.66
C LYS A 220 24.52 -2.03 8.20
N MET A 221 23.21 -1.77 8.39
CA MET A 221 22.29 -2.78 8.93
C MET A 221 21.74 -3.78 7.90
N ARG A 222 22.29 -3.81 6.68
CA ARG A 222 21.74 -4.63 5.56
C ARG A 222 22.45 -5.98 5.34
N SER A 223 23.41 -6.37 6.19
CA SER A 223 24.19 -7.61 6.01
C SER A 223 24.06 -8.63 7.14
N THR A 224 22.84 -9.11 7.40
CA THR A 224 22.65 -10.41 8.07
C THR A 224 21.75 -11.29 7.21
N ARG A 225 22.20 -11.55 5.98
CA ARG A 225 21.65 -12.58 5.10
C ARG A 225 22.38 -13.90 5.36
N HIS A 226 22.13 -14.52 6.51
CA HIS A 226 22.60 -15.88 6.77
C HIS A 226 21.53 -16.67 7.53
N ASN A 227 21.03 -17.74 6.90
CA ASN A 227 20.23 -18.83 7.47
C ASN A 227 19.04 -18.48 8.38
N SER A 228 18.21 -17.51 8.01
CA SER A 228 17.11 -17.07 8.88
C SER A 228 15.71 -17.55 8.49
N LEU A 229 15.48 -17.97 7.24
CA LEU A 229 14.18 -18.52 6.83
C LEU A 229 13.89 -19.87 7.47
N GLY A 230 14.92 -20.71 7.69
CA GLY A 230 14.78 -21.95 8.46
C GLY A 230 14.33 -21.67 9.89
N LYS A 231 14.98 -20.71 10.56
CA LYS A 231 14.63 -20.30 11.93
C LYS A 231 13.23 -19.68 12.05
N LEU A 232 12.75 -19.01 11.01
CA LEU A 232 11.38 -18.52 10.91
C LEU A 232 10.35 -19.66 10.84
N LEU A 233 10.67 -20.73 10.12
CA LEU A 233 9.81 -21.90 9.96
C LEU A 233 9.83 -22.83 11.19
N GLU A 234 10.88 -22.76 12.01
CA GLU A 234 10.98 -23.50 13.28
C GLU A 234 10.02 -22.96 14.34
N ASN A 235 9.72 -21.66 14.32
CA ASN A 235 8.83 -21.04 15.31
C ASN A 235 7.36 -21.13 14.85
N ARG A 236 6.60 -22.03 15.46
CA ARG A 236 5.17 -22.27 15.17
C ARG A 236 4.32 -20.98 15.23
N TYR A 237 4.59 -20.10 16.18
CA TYR A 237 3.86 -18.82 16.32
C TYR A 237 4.09 -17.90 15.11
N LEU A 238 5.34 -17.79 14.64
CA LEU A 238 5.68 -17.01 13.45
C LEU A 238 5.10 -17.62 12.16
N VAL A 239 5.08 -18.95 12.04
CA VAL A 239 4.46 -19.64 10.90
C VAL A 239 2.95 -19.39 10.86
N LEU A 240 2.25 -19.51 11.98
CA LEU A 240 0.81 -19.24 12.07
C LEU A 240 0.50 -17.78 11.72
N MET A 241 1.27 -16.84 12.27
CA MET A 241 1.11 -15.43 11.95
C MET A 241 1.38 -15.16 10.47
N GLY A 242 2.44 -15.75 9.90
CA GLY A 242 2.70 -15.73 8.48
C GLY A 242 1.51 -16.23 7.68
N GLY A 243 0.99 -17.42 7.98
CA GLY A 243 -0.18 -18.00 7.32
C GLY A 243 -1.42 -17.11 7.34
N ILE A 244 -1.73 -16.49 8.47
CA ILE A 244 -2.83 -15.51 8.62
C ILE A 244 -2.63 -14.31 7.69
N LEU A 245 -1.42 -13.76 7.65
CA LEU A 245 -1.10 -12.61 6.80
C LEU A 245 -1.17 -12.95 5.32
N LEU A 246 -0.70 -14.14 4.95
CA LEU A 246 -0.72 -14.63 3.59
C LEU A 246 -2.15 -14.93 3.11
N LEU A 247 -3.01 -15.50 3.94
CA LEU A 247 -4.43 -15.69 3.63
C LEU A 247 -5.15 -14.37 3.39
N ALA A 248 -4.87 -13.33 4.19
CA ALA A 248 -5.41 -12.00 3.96
C ALA A 248 -5.01 -11.46 2.56
N GLN A 249 -3.76 -11.70 2.13
CA GLN A 249 -3.30 -11.31 0.79
C GLN A 249 -3.88 -12.18 -0.33
N LEU A 250 -4.29 -13.41 -0.03
CA LEU A 250 -4.93 -14.31 -0.99
C LEU A 250 -6.40 -13.94 -1.25
N VAL A 251 -7.13 -13.53 -0.21
CA VAL A 251 -8.54 -13.14 -0.30
C VAL A 251 -8.72 -11.80 -1.02
N SER A 252 -7.82 -10.85 -0.80
CA SER A 252 -7.93 -9.50 -1.39
C SER A 252 -8.07 -9.44 -2.92
N PRO A 253 -7.30 -10.19 -3.75
CA PRO A 253 -7.48 -10.21 -5.20
C PRO A 253 -8.80 -10.85 -5.63
N LEU A 254 -9.34 -11.83 -4.89
CA LEU A 254 -10.66 -12.41 -5.19
C LEU A 254 -11.75 -11.35 -5.07
N VAL A 255 -11.77 -10.62 -3.93
CA VAL A 255 -12.72 -9.54 -3.68
C VAL A 255 -12.52 -8.38 -4.66
N GLU A 256 -11.28 -8.01 -4.98
CA GLU A 256 -10.98 -6.98 -5.99
C GLU A 256 -11.49 -7.36 -7.38
N TYR A 257 -11.36 -8.63 -7.78
CA TYR A 257 -11.79 -9.10 -9.09
C TYR A 257 -13.30 -9.04 -9.23
N GLN A 258 -14.02 -9.54 -8.22
CA GLN A 258 -15.47 -9.45 -8.16
C GLN A 258 -15.94 -8.00 -8.16
N PHE A 259 -15.30 -7.13 -7.35
CA PHE A 259 -15.62 -5.71 -7.31
C PHE A 259 -15.46 -5.04 -8.67
N LEU A 260 -14.29 -5.11 -9.29
CA LEU A 260 -14.05 -4.43 -10.57
C LEU A 260 -14.89 -4.99 -11.71
N ASN A 261 -15.19 -6.29 -11.68
CA ASN A 261 -16.08 -6.91 -12.67
C ASN A 261 -17.54 -6.42 -12.52
N THR A 262 -18.08 -6.38 -11.30
CA THR A 262 -19.42 -5.80 -11.07
C THR A 262 -19.48 -4.31 -11.41
N ILE A 263 -18.39 -3.56 -11.21
CA ILE A 263 -18.33 -2.13 -11.59
C ILE A 263 -18.25 -1.94 -13.11
N GLU A 264 -17.56 -2.82 -13.84
CA GLU A 264 -17.57 -2.82 -15.31
C GLU A 264 -18.98 -3.00 -15.86
N GLU A 265 -19.75 -3.95 -15.31
CA GLU A 265 -21.12 -4.23 -15.73
C GLU A 265 -22.10 -3.11 -15.33
N ALA A 266 -21.91 -2.49 -14.16
CA ALA A 266 -22.80 -1.46 -13.65
C ALA A 266 -22.58 -0.07 -14.27
N PHE A 267 -21.35 0.24 -14.71
CA PHE A 267 -20.99 1.55 -15.27
C PHE A 267 -20.33 1.38 -16.63
N LEU A 268 -21.11 1.57 -17.70
CA LEU A 268 -20.63 1.47 -19.08
C LEU A 268 -19.79 2.68 -19.50
N ASP A 269 -20.17 3.86 -19.04
CA ASP A 269 -19.46 5.12 -19.29
C ASP A 269 -18.19 5.24 -18.43
N THR A 270 -17.06 5.60 -19.05
CA THR A 270 -15.75 5.62 -18.40
C THR A 270 -15.63 6.71 -17.36
N GLU A 271 -16.19 7.89 -17.62
CA GLU A 271 -16.22 9.04 -16.72
C GLU A 271 -17.05 8.69 -15.47
N ALA A 272 -18.26 8.16 -15.66
CA ALA A 272 -19.12 7.72 -14.56
C ALA A 272 -18.45 6.62 -13.71
N ARG A 273 -17.77 5.66 -14.36
CA ARG A 273 -17.00 4.61 -13.68
C ARG A 273 -15.85 5.18 -12.87
N THR A 274 -15.10 6.14 -13.43
CA THR A 274 -14.01 6.82 -12.73
C THR A 274 -14.54 7.61 -11.53
N ALA A 275 -15.60 8.38 -11.70
CA ALA A 275 -16.21 9.15 -10.62
C ALA A 275 -16.67 8.23 -9.48
N TYR A 276 -17.31 7.09 -9.80
CA TYR A 276 -17.70 6.09 -8.81
C TYR A 276 -16.49 5.50 -8.08
N LEU A 277 -15.47 5.04 -8.80
CA LEU A 277 -14.26 4.46 -8.18
C LEU A 277 -13.52 5.48 -7.31
N SER A 278 -13.44 6.74 -7.75
CA SER A 278 -12.87 7.84 -6.99
C SER A 278 -13.63 8.11 -5.70
N ALA A 279 -14.96 8.22 -5.76
CA ALA A 279 -15.81 8.39 -4.58
C ALA A 279 -15.70 7.18 -3.64
N PHE A 280 -15.72 5.97 -4.19
CA PHE A 280 -15.58 4.72 -3.46
C PHE A 280 -14.27 4.65 -2.66
N PHE A 281 -13.13 4.99 -3.29
CA PHE A 281 -11.85 5.00 -2.57
C PHE A 281 -11.78 6.10 -1.50
N SER A 282 -12.46 7.23 -1.70
CA SER A 282 -12.59 8.28 -0.67
C SER A 282 -13.39 7.77 0.54
N VAL A 283 -14.57 7.18 0.30
CA VAL A 283 -15.41 6.58 1.34
C VAL A 283 -14.66 5.47 2.08
N MET A 284 -13.92 4.62 1.35
CA MET A 284 -13.09 3.57 1.96
C MET A 284 -12.04 4.16 2.92
N SER A 285 -11.33 5.20 2.50
CA SER A 285 -10.36 5.89 3.37
C SER A 285 -11.02 6.56 4.57
N LEU A 286 -12.19 7.17 4.39
CA LEU A 286 -12.96 7.80 5.47
C LEU A 286 -13.43 6.76 6.50
N VAL A 287 -13.97 5.64 6.04
CA VAL A 287 -14.35 4.50 6.88
C VAL A 287 -13.11 3.96 7.61
N SER A 288 -11.97 3.84 6.94
CA SER A 288 -10.71 3.42 7.57
C SER A 288 -10.31 4.34 8.73
N ILE A 289 -10.46 5.66 8.56
CA ILE A 289 -10.20 6.64 9.63
C ILE A 289 -11.17 6.44 10.79
N GLY A 290 -12.47 6.34 10.51
CA GLY A 290 -13.49 6.14 11.54
C GLY A 290 -13.28 4.86 12.35
N ILE A 291 -12.93 3.76 11.67
CA ILE A 291 -12.59 2.50 12.32
C ILE A 291 -11.30 2.64 13.14
N ASN A 292 -10.28 3.31 12.61
CA ASN A 292 -8.98 3.44 13.30
C ASN A 292 -9.06 4.31 14.56
N LEU A 293 -9.83 5.41 14.52
CA LEU A 293 -9.96 6.34 15.65
C LEU A 293 -11.03 5.92 16.65
N GLY A 294 -12.12 5.31 16.20
CA GLY A 294 -13.26 4.93 17.06
C GLY A 294 -13.26 3.45 17.45
N ILE A 295 -13.37 2.56 16.46
CA ILE A 295 -13.63 1.13 16.70
C ILE A 295 -12.38 0.40 17.20
N THR A 296 -11.20 0.70 16.64
CA THR A 296 -9.95 0.00 16.95
C THR A 296 -9.58 0.07 18.44
N PRO A 297 -9.56 1.26 19.08
CA PRO A 297 -9.28 1.35 20.52
C PRO A 297 -10.33 0.62 21.38
N LEU A 298 -11.60 0.68 20.99
CA LEU A 298 -12.68 0.00 21.72
C LEU A 298 -12.55 -1.53 21.65
N VAL A 299 -12.27 -2.07 20.47
CA VAL A 299 -12.08 -3.50 20.26
C VAL A 299 -10.89 -4.01 21.05
N HIS A 300 -9.75 -3.31 20.97
CA HIS A 300 -8.54 -3.71 21.66
C HIS A 300 -8.67 -3.61 23.19
N LYS A 301 -9.30 -2.54 23.70
CA LYS A 301 -9.49 -2.34 25.16
C LYS A 301 -10.47 -3.34 25.77
N LYS A 302 -11.56 -3.68 25.07
CA LYS A 302 -12.63 -4.54 25.62
C LYS A 302 -12.45 -6.02 25.31
N PHE A 303 -11.95 -6.37 24.12
CA PHE A 303 -11.96 -7.75 23.61
C PHE A 303 -10.56 -8.31 23.31
N GLY A 304 -9.52 -7.49 23.45
CA GLY A 304 -8.12 -7.88 23.23
C GLY A 304 -7.70 -8.01 21.77
N THR A 305 -6.40 -8.24 21.57
CA THR A 305 -5.72 -8.22 20.27
C THR A 305 -6.18 -9.31 19.31
N ILE A 306 -6.43 -10.53 19.81
CA ILE A 306 -6.86 -11.67 18.98
C ILE A 306 -8.23 -11.41 18.34
N THR A 307 -9.15 -10.80 19.09
CA THR A 307 -10.47 -10.44 18.57
C THR A 307 -10.34 -9.44 17.43
N GLY A 308 -9.43 -8.46 17.55
CA GLY A 308 -9.14 -7.50 16.48
C GLY A 308 -8.71 -8.19 15.17
N LEU A 309 -7.90 -9.24 15.26
CA LEU A 309 -7.45 -10.04 14.12
C LEU A 309 -8.60 -10.85 13.47
N LEU A 310 -9.60 -11.27 14.26
CA LEU A 310 -10.78 -12.00 13.78
C LEU A 310 -11.80 -11.12 13.05
N VAL A 311 -11.86 -9.82 13.35
CA VAL A 311 -12.89 -8.92 12.78
C VAL A 311 -12.86 -8.94 11.25
N GLN A 312 -11.66 -8.87 10.65
CA GLN A 312 -11.53 -8.80 9.19
C GLN A 312 -12.06 -10.04 8.46
N PRO A 313 -11.56 -11.27 8.72
CA PRO A 313 -12.06 -12.44 8.00
C PRO A 313 -13.54 -12.70 8.25
N VAL A 314 -14.04 -12.45 9.46
CA VAL A 314 -15.48 -12.61 9.76
C VAL A 314 -16.33 -11.64 8.96
N MET A 315 -15.93 -10.36 8.89
CA MET A 315 -16.64 -9.36 8.08
C MET A 315 -16.58 -9.67 6.59
N ILE A 316 -15.42 -10.11 6.07
CA ILE A 316 -15.31 -10.50 4.66
C ILE A 316 -16.22 -11.70 4.35
N SER A 317 -16.21 -12.74 5.19
CA SER A 317 -17.11 -13.89 5.03
C SER A 317 -18.58 -13.47 5.04
N CYS A 318 -18.97 -12.64 6.01
CA CYS A 318 -20.35 -12.16 6.16
C CYS A 318 -20.80 -11.34 4.94
N CYS A 319 -20.02 -10.34 4.52
CA CYS A 319 -20.35 -9.54 3.34
C CYS A 319 -20.33 -10.36 2.04
N SER A 320 -19.42 -11.33 1.92
CA SER A 320 -19.36 -12.23 0.76
C SER A 320 -20.57 -13.15 0.68
N LEU A 321 -21.08 -13.64 1.81
CA LEU A 321 -22.34 -14.40 1.88
C LEU A 321 -23.53 -13.57 1.43
N PHE A 322 -23.65 -12.32 1.91
CA PHE A 322 -24.74 -11.43 1.49
C PHE A 322 -24.66 -11.07 -0.01
N PHE A 323 -23.47 -10.77 -0.52
CA PHE A 323 -23.28 -10.52 -1.95
C PHE A 323 -23.66 -11.74 -2.81
N MET A 324 -23.39 -12.95 -2.32
CA MET A 324 -23.77 -14.18 -3.01
C MET A 324 -25.30 -14.38 -3.07
N MET A 325 -26.02 -13.99 -2.02
CA MET A 325 -27.48 -14.03 -2.00
C MET A 325 -28.11 -12.94 -2.87
N ILE A 326 -27.52 -11.73 -2.86
CA ILE A 326 -28.04 -10.56 -3.55
C ILE A 326 -26.88 -9.85 -4.26
N PRO A 327 -26.59 -10.18 -5.53
CA PRO A 327 -25.42 -9.66 -6.23
C PRO A 327 -25.63 -8.20 -6.67
N THR A 328 -25.35 -7.26 -5.76
CA THR A 328 -25.47 -5.82 -6.00
C THR A 328 -24.12 -5.12 -5.88
N SER A 329 -23.94 -4.03 -6.64
CA SER A 329 -22.74 -3.18 -6.56
C SER A 329 -22.49 -2.65 -5.16
N PHE A 330 -23.56 -2.40 -4.39
CA PHE A 330 -23.47 -1.99 -2.98
C PHE A 330 -22.85 -3.07 -2.10
N LEU A 331 -23.31 -4.32 -2.19
CA LEU A 331 -22.82 -5.41 -1.33
C LEU A 331 -21.38 -5.80 -1.66
N ILE A 332 -20.98 -5.83 -2.93
CA ILE A 332 -19.57 -6.08 -3.27
C ILE A 332 -18.66 -4.92 -2.85
N SER A 333 -19.15 -3.67 -2.93
CA SER A 333 -18.46 -2.51 -2.39
C SER A 333 -18.29 -2.60 -0.88
N ALA A 334 -19.32 -3.07 -0.16
CA ALA A 334 -19.24 -3.32 1.28
C ALA A 334 -18.21 -4.41 1.60
N THR A 335 -18.19 -5.53 0.85
CA THR A 335 -17.14 -6.56 0.99
C THR A 335 -15.75 -5.97 0.77
N LYS A 336 -15.60 -5.09 -0.23
CA LYS A 336 -14.32 -4.48 -0.57
C LYS A 336 -13.86 -3.44 0.46
N ILE A 337 -14.78 -2.67 1.03
CA ILE A 337 -14.52 -1.77 2.16
C ILE A 337 -14.11 -2.59 3.38
N SER A 338 -14.79 -3.70 3.68
CA SER A 338 -14.41 -4.61 4.76
C SER A 338 -13.00 -5.18 4.59
N ASP A 339 -12.63 -5.61 3.37
CA ASP A 339 -11.26 -6.07 3.06
C ASP A 339 -10.21 -5.00 3.39
N ARG A 340 -10.35 -3.80 2.83
CA ARG A 340 -9.29 -2.79 2.89
C ARG A 340 -9.32 -1.93 4.14
N SER A 341 -10.49 -1.48 4.59
CA SER A 341 -10.59 -0.60 5.74
C SER A 341 -10.18 -1.29 7.03
N LEU A 342 -10.57 -2.56 7.22
CA LEU A 342 -10.15 -3.35 8.38
C LEU A 342 -8.66 -3.72 8.31
N SER A 343 -8.12 -3.99 7.11
CA SER A 343 -6.69 -4.22 6.90
C SER A 343 -5.84 -3.04 7.38
N TYR A 344 -6.24 -1.82 7.04
CA TYR A 344 -5.48 -0.60 7.35
C TYR A 344 -5.65 -0.09 8.78
N SER A 345 -6.69 -0.54 9.50
CA SER A 345 -7.03 -0.10 10.85
C SER A 345 -6.78 -1.20 11.89
N ILE A 346 -7.83 -1.94 12.28
CA ILE A 346 -7.82 -2.93 13.36
C ILE A 346 -6.77 -4.00 13.11
N ASN A 347 -6.71 -4.55 11.90
CA ASN A 347 -5.81 -5.66 11.60
C ASN A 347 -4.33 -5.21 11.66
N ARG A 348 -4.04 -3.99 11.20
CA ARG A 348 -2.70 -3.39 11.33
C ARG A 348 -2.31 -3.23 12.80
N ALA A 349 -3.17 -2.63 13.61
CA ALA A 349 -2.92 -2.45 15.04
C ALA A 349 -2.76 -3.81 15.76
N SER A 350 -3.60 -4.79 15.41
CA SER A 350 -3.58 -6.12 16.01
C SER A 350 -2.26 -6.84 15.75
N LYS A 351 -1.78 -6.81 14.50
CA LYS A 351 -0.50 -7.40 14.11
C LYS A 351 0.67 -6.79 14.86
N GLU A 352 0.72 -5.46 14.98
CA GLU A 352 1.81 -4.79 15.67
C GLU A 352 1.86 -5.14 17.17
N LEU A 353 0.71 -5.33 17.82
CA LEU A 353 0.66 -5.83 19.19
C LEU A 353 1.09 -7.30 19.31
N LEU A 354 0.72 -8.14 18.35
CA LEU A 354 1.13 -9.55 18.29
C LEU A 354 2.63 -9.74 18.03
N TYR A 355 3.31 -8.72 17.50
CA TYR A 355 4.77 -8.72 17.34
C TYR A 355 5.51 -8.38 18.63
N VAL A 356 4.90 -7.71 19.61
CA VAL A 356 5.60 -7.24 20.82
C VAL A 356 6.39 -8.33 21.57
N PRO A 357 5.86 -9.55 21.82
CA PRO A 357 6.54 -10.57 22.62
C PRO A 357 7.58 -11.40 21.84
N ILE A 358 7.86 -11.08 20.56
CA ILE A 358 8.82 -11.84 19.75
C ILE A 358 10.18 -11.13 19.73
N ASP A 359 11.25 -11.90 19.58
CA ASP A 359 12.59 -11.33 19.38
C ASP A 359 12.61 -10.31 18.21
N PRO A 360 13.16 -9.10 18.42
CA PRO A 360 13.20 -8.03 17.41
C PRO A 360 13.88 -8.43 16.09
N VAL A 361 14.90 -9.29 16.13
CA VAL A 361 15.63 -9.74 14.94
C VAL A 361 14.75 -10.64 14.08
N LEU A 362 14.02 -11.57 14.71
CA LEU A 362 13.10 -12.47 14.02
C LEU A 362 11.93 -11.69 13.39
N ILE A 363 11.33 -10.74 14.11
CA ILE A 363 10.25 -9.89 13.58
C ILE A 363 10.73 -9.07 12.39
N TYR A 364 11.91 -8.45 12.49
CA TYR A 364 12.45 -7.62 11.42
C TYR A 364 12.59 -8.43 10.11
N GLN A 365 13.09 -9.66 10.22
CA GLN A 365 13.21 -10.57 9.08
C GLN A 365 11.87 -11.08 8.58
N ALA A 366 10.93 -11.40 9.48
CA ALA A 366 9.57 -11.81 9.15
C ALA A 366 8.86 -10.71 8.35
N LYS A 367 8.90 -9.47 8.85
CA LYS A 367 8.32 -8.28 8.19
C LYS A 367 8.93 -8.10 6.80
N ALA A 368 10.25 -8.12 6.69
CA ALA A 368 10.94 -8.00 5.40
C ALA A 368 10.51 -9.10 4.40
N TRP A 369 10.33 -10.35 4.85
CA TRP A 369 9.87 -11.44 4.00
C TRP A 369 8.40 -11.27 3.58
N LEU A 370 7.52 -10.95 4.53
CA LEU A 370 6.09 -10.74 4.30
C LEU A 370 5.83 -9.55 3.36
N ASP A 371 6.55 -8.46 3.54
CA ASP A 371 6.41 -7.24 2.74
C ASP A 371 6.97 -7.45 1.32
N MET A 372 8.12 -8.13 1.20
CA MET A 372 8.80 -8.29 -0.10
C MET A 372 8.24 -9.44 -0.94
N LEU A 373 7.96 -10.59 -0.32
CA LEU A 373 7.49 -11.81 -1.00
C LEU A 373 6.01 -12.06 -0.78
N GLY A 374 5.53 -11.94 0.46
CA GLY A 374 4.15 -12.26 0.82
C GLY A 374 3.12 -11.47 0.01
N TYR A 375 3.16 -10.14 0.07
CA TYR A 375 2.16 -9.27 -0.58
C TYR A 375 2.04 -9.49 -2.09
N ARG A 376 3.18 -9.66 -2.78
CA ARG A 376 3.24 -9.74 -4.25
C ARG A 376 2.96 -11.14 -4.75
N LEU A 377 3.60 -12.16 -4.15
CA LEU A 377 3.39 -13.54 -4.57
C LEU A 377 1.96 -13.99 -4.29
N PHE A 378 1.37 -13.62 -3.15
CA PHE A 378 0.01 -14.07 -2.85
C PHE A 378 -1.05 -13.36 -3.69
N LYS A 379 -0.79 -12.12 -4.14
CA LYS A 379 -1.61 -11.48 -5.17
C LYS A 379 -1.53 -12.24 -6.50
N VAL A 380 -0.34 -12.72 -6.88
CA VAL A 380 -0.13 -13.59 -8.05
C VAL A 380 -0.84 -14.94 -7.88
N PHE A 381 -0.71 -15.59 -6.72
CA PHE A 381 -1.42 -16.84 -6.42
C PHE A 381 -2.94 -16.66 -6.47
N GLY A 382 -3.48 -15.57 -5.91
CA GLY A 382 -4.90 -15.25 -6.02
C GLY A 382 -5.33 -15.04 -7.49
N SER A 383 -4.48 -14.41 -8.29
CA SER A 383 -4.70 -14.26 -9.74
C SER A 383 -4.72 -15.61 -10.47
N PHE A 384 -3.81 -16.53 -10.12
CA PHE A 384 -3.80 -17.89 -10.64
C PHE A 384 -5.06 -18.67 -10.24
N ILE A 385 -5.52 -18.55 -8.99
CA ILE A 385 -6.77 -19.18 -8.54
C ILE A 385 -7.96 -18.65 -9.35
N ILE A 386 -8.02 -17.33 -9.59
CA ILE A 386 -9.07 -16.74 -10.44
C ILE A 386 -9.00 -17.33 -11.84
N LEU A 387 -7.82 -17.38 -12.47
CA LEU A 387 -7.67 -17.93 -13.82
C LEU A 387 -7.99 -19.43 -13.89
N LEU A 388 -7.57 -20.19 -12.88
CA LEU A 388 -7.86 -21.61 -12.75
C LEU A 388 -9.37 -21.85 -12.77
N VAL A 389 -10.10 -21.11 -11.95
CA VAL A 389 -11.55 -21.29 -11.74
C VAL A 389 -12.40 -20.67 -12.84
N THR A 390 -11.96 -19.57 -13.45
CA THR A 390 -12.75 -18.86 -14.47
C THR A 390 -12.43 -19.27 -15.90
N ARG A 391 -11.23 -19.82 -16.18
CA ARG A 391 -10.76 -20.05 -17.54
C ARG A 391 -10.19 -21.44 -17.82
N TRP A 392 -9.49 -22.05 -16.87
CA TRP A 392 -8.79 -23.32 -17.10
C TRP A 392 -9.63 -24.55 -16.71
N LEU A 393 -10.52 -24.41 -15.74
CA LEU A 393 -11.47 -25.46 -15.40
C LEU A 393 -12.67 -25.43 -16.36
N PRO A 394 -13.19 -26.61 -16.77
CA PRO A 394 -14.38 -26.71 -17.63
C PRO A 394 -15.68 -26.29 -16.93
N VAL A 395 -15.64 -26.03 -15.62
CA VAL A 395 -16.76 -25.50 -14.84
C VAL A 395 -16.77 -23.98 -15.00
N SER A 396 -17.74 -23.45 -15.75
CA SER A 396 -17.92 -22.00 -15.90
C SER A 396 -18.46 -21.40 -14.61
N MET A 397 -17.58 -21.12 -13.64
CA MET A 397 -18.01 -20.45 -12.42
C MET A 397 -18.30 -18.98 -12.69
N GLY A 398 -19.52 -18.55 -12.33
CA GLY A 398 -19.92 -17.14 -12.42
C GLY A 398 -19.15 -16.28 -11.42
N ILE A 399 -19.10 -14.96 -11.66
CA ILE A 399 -18.38 -14.00 -10.80
C ILE A 399 -18.86 -14.09 -9.33
N VAL A 400 -20.16 -14.24 -9.13
CA VAL A 400 -20.78 -14.39 -7.80
C VAL A 400 -20.31 -15.67 -7.10
N GLN A 401 -20.07 -16.75 -7.84
CA GLN A 401 -19.65 -18.04 -7.28
C GLN A 401 -18.21 -18.02 -6.74
N LEU A 402 -17.37 -17.07 -7.20
CA LEU A 402 -16.05 -16.85 -6.60
C LEU A 402 -16.12 -16.44 -5.12
N SER A 403 -17.28 -15.98 -4.62
CA SER A 403 -17.48 -15.66 -3.21
C SER A 403 -17.33 -16.88 -2.32
N TRP A 404 -17.59 -18.09 -2.82
CA TRP A 404 -17.32 -19.33 -2.08
C TRP A 404 -15.85 -19.49 -1.73
N LEU A 405 -14.93 -19.11 -2.63
CA LEU A 405 -13.49 -19.17 -2.36
C LEU A 405 -13.09 -18.11 -1.33
N ALA A 406 -13.64 -16.90 -1.43
CA ALA A 406 -13.40 -15.85 -0.45
C ALA A 406 -13.88 -16.27 0.95
N ILE A 407 -15.06 -16.90 1.05
CA ILE A 407 -15.60 -17.45 2.30
C ILE A 407 -14.73 -18.61 2.80
N LEU A 408 -14.37 -19.56 1.94
CA LEU A 408 -13.55 -20.71 2.30
C LEU A 408 -12.20 -20.28 2.89
N PHE A 409 -11.46 -19.41 2.18
CA PHE A 409 -10.18 -18.90 2.67
C PHE A 409 -10.32 -18.04 3.93
N SER A 410 -11.42 -17.31 4.06
CA SER A 410 -11.71 -16.54 5.28
C SER A 410 -12.05 -17.45 6.47
N CYS A 411 -12.74 -18.58 6.26
CA CYS A 411 -12.97 -19.59 7.30
C CYS A 411 -11.67 -20.28 7.74
N ILE A 412 -10.80 -20.63 6.79
CA ILE A 412 -9.45 -21.15 7.10
C ILE A 412 -8.65 -20.09 7.87
N TRP A 413 -8.78 -18.82 7.49
CA TRP A 413 -8.14 -17.72 8.18
C TRP A 413 -8.65 -17.59 9.63
N VAL A 414 -9.97 -17.60 9.86
CA VAL A 414 -10.56 -17.62 11.21
C VAL A 414 -10.02 -18.79 12.04
N PHE A 415 -9.95 -19.99 11.45
CA PHE A 415 -9.39 -21.17 12.11
C PHE A 415 -7.94 -20.95 12.54
N LEU A 416 -7.07 -20.45 11.65
CA LEU A 416 -5.67 -20.17 12.00
C LEU A 416 -5.54 -19.13 13.12
N VAL A 417 -6.41 -18.12 13.16
CA VAL A 417 -6.41 -17.14 14.26
C VAL A 417 -6.82 -17.79 15.58
N MET A 418 -7.75 -18.75 15.57
CA MET A 418 -8.11 -19.50 16.78
C MET A 418 -6.97 -20.39 17.28
N VAL A 419 -6.20 -21.00 16.38
CA VAL A 419 -4.98 -21.75 16.75
C VAL A 419 -3.92 -20.81 17.31
N LEU A 420 -3.68 -19.66 16.65
CA LEU A 420 -2.73 -18.63 17.12
C LEU A 420 -3.08 -18.13 18.54
N ARG A 421 -4.37 -18.04 18.88
CA ARG A 421 -4.83 -17.62 20.20
C ARG A 421 -4.25 -18.48 21.33
N GLN A 422 -4.12 -19.78 21.12
CA GLN A 422 -3.61 -20.71 22.13
C GLN A 422 -2.12 -20.46 22.36
N GLU A 423 -1.34 -20.42 21.28
CA GLU A 423 0.11 -20.13 21.29
C GLU A 423 0.41 -18.75 21.90
N TYR A 424 -0.38 -17.72 21.56
CA TYR A 424 -0.20 -16.37 22.12
C TYR A 424 -0.42 -16.36 23.65
N ARG A 425 -1.39 -17.11 24.14
CA ARG A 425 -1.65 -17.19 25.59
C ARG A 425 -0.53 -17.90 26.34
N GLU A 426 0.10 -18.90 25.72
CA GLU A 426 1.24 -19.61 26.31
C GLU A 426 2.50 -18.73 26.35
N MET A 427 2.75 -17.96 25.28
CA MET A 427 3.86 -17.00 25.23
C MET A 427 3.74 -15.92 26.31
N VAL A 428 2.56 -15.29 26.45
CA VAL A 428 2.33 -14.25 27.46
C VAL A 428 2.47 -14.81 28.88
N LYS A 429 2.02 -16.04 29.13
CA LYS A 429 2.15 -16.69 30.45
C LYS A 429 3.59 -17.02 30.85
N ASN A 430 4.51 -17.12 29.89
CA ASN A 430 5.91 -17.43 30.15
C ASN A 430 6.77 -16.16 30.34
N GLU A 431 6.22 -14.97 30.02
CA GLU A 431 6.86 -13.68 30.27
C GLU A 431 6.55 -13.10 31.66
N ASP A 432 5.38 -13.46 32.23
CA ASP A 432 4.97 -13.18 33.62
C ASP A 432 5.54 -14.24 34.58
#